data_AF-A0A6L9ZD97-F1
#
_entry.id   AF-A0A6L9ZD97-F1
#
_cell.length_a   1.000
_cell.length_b   1.000
_cell.length_c   1.000
_cell.angle_alpha   90.00
_cell.angle_beta   90.00
_cell.angle_gamma   90.00
#
_symmetry.space_group_name_H-M   'P 1'
#
loop_
_entity.id
_entity.type
_entity.pdbx_description
1 polymer ?
#
loop_
_entity_poly.entity_id
_entity_poly.type
_entity_poly.pdbx_seq_one_letter_code
_entity_poly.pdbx_strand_id
1 'polypeptide(L)' 'MNLVKLSQYLYLKRVRLWSDGAKLRTEGSQEILTPDTISKLKQHKTEILQLLQERQLNNVIEV' A
#
# COMPACT_ATOMS: atom_id res chain seq x y z
N MET A 1 -2.80 11.16 9.15
CA MET A 1 -2.89 11.22 7.68
C MET A 1 -3.97 10.24 7.25
N ASN A 2 -4.83 10.58 6.30
CA ASN A 2 -5.90 9.67 5.83
C ASN A 2 -5.35 8.67 4.78
N LEU A 3 -5.98 7.50 4.63
CA LEU A 3 -5.55 6.44 3.71
C LEU A 3 -5.41 6.92 2.26
N VAL A 4 -6.30 7.82 1.83
CA VAL A 4 -6.27 8.43 0.49
C VAL A 4 -4.96 9.21 0.26
N LYS A 5 -4.50 9.97 1.25
CA LYS A 5 -3.23 10.71 1.14
C LYS A 5 -2.03 9.77 1.14
N LEU A 6 -2.09 8.68 1.92
CA LEU A 6 -1.04 7.68 1.96
C LEU A 6 -0.93 6.95 0.62
N SER A 7 -2.05 6.49 0.05
CA SER A 7 -2.09 5.81 -1.25
C SER A 7 -1.61 6.72 -2.38
N GLN A 8 -2.04 7.99 -2.42
CA GLN A 8 -1.52 8.97 -3.38
C GLN A 8 -0.01 9.22 -3.23
N TYR A 9 0.48 9.37 -2.00
CA TYR A 9 1.91 9.51 -1.73
C TYR A 9 2.70 8.30 -2.24
N LEU A 10 2.23 7.09 -1.93
CA LEU A 10 2.87 5.85 -2.37
C LEU A 10 2.82 5.69 -3.89
N TYR A 11 1.70 6.08 -4.52
CA TYR A 11 1.57 6.10 -5.98
C TYR A 11 2.60 7.01 -6.65
N LEU A 12 2.70 8.26 -6.18
CA LEU A 12 3.66 9.24 -6.71
C LEU A 12 5.11 8.76 -6.57
N LYS A 13 5.37 7.97 -5.54
CA LYS A 13 6.67 7.37 -5.26
C LYS A 13 6.89 6.02 -5.95
N ARG A 14 5.97 5.58 -6.82
CA ARG A 14 5.99 4.28 -7.52
C ARG A 14 6.14 3.08 -6.58
N VAL A 15 5.57 3.17 -5.38
CA VAL A 15 5.51 2.04 -4.46
C VAL A 15 4.38 1.11 -4.90
N ARG A 16 4.71 -0.16 -5.09
CA ARG A 16 3.77 -1.25 -5.41
C ARG A 16 3.21 -1.83 -4.12
N LEU A 17 1.89 -2.05 -4.13
CA LEU A 17 1.14 -2.66 -3.04
C LEU A 17 0.34 -3.82 -3.62
N TRP A 18 0.42 -4.99 -2.99
CA TRP A 18 -0.38 -6.14 -3.40
C TRP A 18 -0.70 -7.04 -2.21
N SER A 19 -1.75 -7.85 -2.35
CA SER A 19 -2.13 -8.86 -1.38
C SER A 19 -1.48 -10.20 -1.75
N ASP A 20 -0.73 -10.76 -0.81
CA ASP A 20 -0.17 -12.12 -0.85
C ASP A 20 -0.99 -12.97 0.13
N GLY A 21 -2.12 -13.49 -0.34
CA GLY A 21 -3.14 -14.10 0.51
C GLY A 21 -3.65 -13.12 1.58
N ALA A 22 -3.39 -13.41 2.86
CA ALA A 22 -3.77 -12.57 4.00
C ALA A 22 -2.73 -11.51 4.40
N LYS A 23 -1.62 -11.40 3.64
CA LYS A 23 -0.51 -10.49 3.93
C LYS A 23 -0.51 -9.34 2.92
N LEU A 24 -0.36 -8.12 3.43
CA LEU A 24 -0.11 -6.96 2.59
C LEU A 24 1.40 -6.91 2.29
N ARG A 25 1.75 -6.92 1.01
CA ARG A 25 3.11 -6.77 0.50
C ARG A 25 3.30 -5.40 -0.10
N THR A 26 4.51 -4.90 0.03
CA THR A 26 4.91 -3.54 -0.33
C THR A 26 6.28 -3.60 -0.98
N GLU A 27 6.45 -3.01 -2.16
CA GLU A 27 7.76 -2.88 -2.82
C GLU A 27 7.98 -1.44 -3.26
N GLY A 28 9.14 -0.90 -2.94
CA GLY A 28 9.52 0.45 -3.30
C GLY A 28 10.84 0.83 -2.63
N SER A 29 11.29 2.07 -2.87
CA SER A 29 12.54 2.57 -2.29
C SER A 29 12.49 2.59 -0.76
N GLN A 30 13.59 2.18 -0.12
CA GLN A 30 13.76 2.24 1.34
C GLN A 30 13.60 3.67 1.90
N GLU A 31 13.93 4.68 1.10
CA GLU A 31 13.71 6.09 1.43
C GLU A 31 12.22 6.43 1.64
N ILE A 32 11.32 5.63 1.09
CA ILE A 32 9.86 5.81 1.15
C ILE A 32 9.22 4.83 2.12
N LEU A 33 9.66 3.57 2.10
CA LEU A 33 9.26 2.51 3.04
C LEU A 33 9.97 2.64 4.39
N THR A 34 9.92 3.85 4.96
CA THR A 34 10.44 4.13 6.30
C THR A 34 9.58 3.42 7.36
N PRO A 35 10.10 3.23 8.58
CA PRO A 35 9.35 2.58 9.67
C PRO A 35 8.00 3.25 9.94
N ASP A 36 7.95 4.57 9.79
CA ASP A 36 6.73 5.37 9.98
C ASP A 36 5.68 5.08 8.89
N THR A 37 6.10 5.01 7.63
CA THR A 37 5.24 4.59 6.50
C THR A 37 4.75 3.16 6.68
N ILE A 38 5.62 2.24 7.09
CA ILE A 38 5.25 0.84 7.35
C ILE A 38 4.25 0.72 8.50
N SER A 39 4.42 1.50 9.57
CA SER A 39 3.49 1.51 10.69
C SER A 39 2.09 1.98 10.25
N LYS A 40 2.03 3.02 9.41
CA LYS A 40 0.77 3.50 8.80
C LYS A 40 0.13 2.45 7.88
N LEU A 41 0.92 1.77 7.05
CA LEU A 41 0.43 0.69 6.20
C LEU A 41 -0.15 -0.46 7.03
N LYS A 42 0.46 -0.79 8.19
CA LYS A 42 -0.08 -1.79 9.12
C LYS A 42 -1.37 -1.32 9.78
N GLN A 43 -1.45 -0.06 10.20
CA GLN A 43 -2.65 0.52 10.81
C GLN A 43 -3.85 0.46 9.86
N HIS A 44 -3.62 0.70 8.57
CA HIS A 44 -4.66 0.64 7.53
C HIS A 44 -4.69 -0.69 6.76
N LYS A 45 -4.06 -1.76 7.28
CA LYS A 45 -3.87 -3.02 6.54
C LYS A 45 -5.19 -3.58 6.01
N THR A 46 -6.23 -3.64 6.84
CA THR A 46 -7.54 -4.21 6.48
C THR A 46 -8.20 -3.43 5.36
N GLU A 47 -8.20 -2.11 5.46
CA GLU A 47 -8.74 -1.19 4.47
C GLU A 47 -7.99 -1.28 3.13
N ILE A 48 -6.65 -1.35 3.18
CA ILE A 48 -5.82 -1.53 1.97
C ILE A 48 -6.13 -2.87 1.31
N LEU A 49 -6.22 -3.96 2.09
CA LEU A 49 -6.54 -5.28 1.55
C LEU A 49 -7.93 -5.31 0.90
N GLN A 50 -8.93 -4.65 1.49
CA GLN A 50 -10.25 -4.50 0.88
C GLN A 50 -10.18 -3.73 -0.45
N LEU A 51 -9.50 -2.59 -0.47
CA LEU A 51 -9.32 -1.80 -1.70
C LEU A 51 -8.55 -2.56 -2.79
N LEU A 52 -7.60 -3.41 -2.41
CA LEU A 52 -6.88 -4.30 -3.32
C LEU A 52 -7.82 -5.37 -3.91
N GLN A 53 -8.67 -5.98 -3.08
CA GLN A 53 -9.67 -6.96 -3.51
C GLN A 53 -10.72 -6.34 -4.43
N GLU A 54 -11.15 -5.12 -4.14
CA GLU A 54 -12.11 -4.36 -4.96
C GLU A 54 -11.49 -3.76 -6.22
N ARG A 55 -10.19 -3.97 -6.47
CA ARG A 55 -9.42 -3.38 -7.58
C ARG A 55 -9.48 -1.85 -7.66
N GLN A 56 -9.78 -1.19 -6.54
CA GLN A 56 -9.83 0.28 -6.46
C GLN A 56 -8.45 0.91 -6.25
N LEU A 57 -7.44 0.09 -5.92
CA LEU A 57 -6.04 0.49 -5.94
C LEU A 57 -5.48 0.33 -7.36
N ASN A 58 -5.36 1.42 -8.10
CA ASN A 58 -4.86 1.46 -9.49
C ASN A 58 -3.37 1.09 -9.67
N ASN A 59 -2.71 0.53 -8.64
CA ASN A 59 -1.28 0.23 -8.61
C ASN A 59 -0.96 -1.25 -8.38
N VAL A 60 -1.97 -2.13 -8.54
CA VAL A 60 -1.80 -3.57 -8.42
C VAL A 60 -1.23 -4.09 -9.73
N ILE A 61 0.03 -4.50 -9.70
CA ILE A 61 0.52 -5.43 -10.71
C ILE A 61 0.04 -6.81 -10.28
N GLU A 62 -0.94 -7.35 -10.99
CA GLU A 62 -1.23 -8.78 -10.96
C GLU A 62 0.01 -9.52 -11.47
N VAL A 63 0.62 -10.35 -10.62
CA VAL A 63 1.58 -11.39 -11.03
C VAL A 63 0.90 -12.74 -10.95
#